data_AF-A0ABD0QT76-F1
#
_entry.id   AF-A0ABD0QT76-F1
#
_cell.length_a   1.000
_cell.length_b   1.000
_cell.length_c   1.000
_cell.angle_alpha   90.00
_cell.angle_beta   90.00
_cell.angle_gamma   90.00
#
_symmetry.space_group_name_H-M   'P 1'
#
loop_
_entity.id
_entity.type
_entity.pdbx_description
1 polymer ?
#
loop_
_entity_poly.entity_id
_entity_poly.type
_entity_poly.pdbx_seq_one_letter_code
_entity_poly.pdbx_strand_id
1 'polypeptide(L)'
;MSDGEVCSHVKVVVRVRPLNSKEKDGNHKKVVQVVDSHMLIFDPKEEEVTFFRGQRVGNRDVRKRANKDLKFVFDSVFREDSSQVEVFENTTKAIVDGVLNGYNCT
;
A
#
# COMPACT_ATOMS: atom_id res chain seq x y z
N MET A 1 19.36 2.29 30.55
CA MET A 1 18.37 3.37 30.73
C MET A 1 17.08 2.83 30.18
N SER A 2 16.15 2.57 31.08
CA SER A 2 14.82 2.00 30.87
C SER A 2 13.93 2.95 30.08
N ASP A 3 13.18 2.39 29.12
CA ASP A 3 11.74 2.59 28.92
C ASP A 3 11.37 2.11 27.51
N GLY A 4 11.38 0.79 27.33
CA GLY A 4 10.64 0.19 26.22
C GLY A 4 9.19 0.13 26.65
N GLU A 5 8.41 1.17 26.36
CA GLU A 5 6.95 1.13 26.51
C GLU A 5 6.45 -0.18 25.89
N VAL A 6 5.84 -1.03 26.72
CA VAL A 6 5.15 -2.24 26.25
C VAL A 6 3.97 -1.73 25.43
N CYS A 7 4.17 -1.66 24.11
CA CYS A 7 3.20 -1.10 23.19
C CYS A 7 1.98 -2.03 23.13
N SER A 8 0.90 -1.63 23.80
CA SER A 8 -0.38 -2.35 23.79
C SER A 8 -1.22 -2.05 22.53
N HIS A 9 -0.64 -1.41 21.51
CA HIS A 9 -1.30 -1.05 20.27
C HIS A 9 -0.99 -2.08 19.18
N VAL A 10 -2.02 -2.53 18.47
CA VAL A 10 -1.85 -3.43 17.32
C VAL A 10 -1.19 -2.67 16.19
N LYS A 11 -0.01 -3.12 15.76
CA LYS A 11 0.69 -2.56 14.60
C LYS A 11 0.05 -3.07 13.31
N VAL A 12 -0.42 -2.17 12.45
CA VAL A 12 -1.03 -2.47 11.16
C VAL A 12 -0.12 -2.02 10.03
N VAL A 13 0.34 -2.99 9.24
CA VAL A 13 1.20 -2.74 8.07
C VAL A 13 0.59 -3.29 6.79
N VAL A 14 0.96 -2.71 5.65
CA VAL A 14 0.51 -3.17 4.33
C VAL A 14 1.70 -3.40 3.41
N ARG A 15 1.70 -4.49 2.64
CA ARG A 15 2.68 -4.74 1.58
C ARG A 15 2.01 -4.85 0.22
N VAL A 16 2.40 -3.98 -0.69
CA VAL A 16 1.97 -4.05 -2.10
C VAL A 16 2.89 -4.99 -2.86
N ARG A 17 2.35 -6.09 -3.39
CA ARG A 17 3.14 -7.02 -4.21
C ARG A 17 3.31 -6.51 -5.65
N PRO A 18 4.41 -6.85 -6.33
CA PRO A 18 4.50 -6.62 -7.77
C PRO A 18 3.46 -7.43 -8.54
N LEU A 19 3.10 -6.93 -9.72
CA LEU A 19 2.28 -7.67 -10.68
C LEU A 19 3.03 -8.89 -11.19
N ASN A 20 2.33 -10.02 -11.28
CA ASN A 20 2.86 -11.23 -11.89
C ASN A 20 2.85 -11.13 -13.43
N SER A 21 3.53 -12.05 -14.12
CA SER A 21 3.62 -12.01 -15.59
C SER A 21 2.27 -12.05 -16.28
N LYS A 22 1.35 -12.93 -15.83
CA LYS A 22 0.00 -13.05 -16.40
C LYS A 22 -0.80 -11.74 -16.29
N GLU A 23 -0.64 -11.03 -15.18
CA GLU A 23 -1.30 -9.74 -14.94
C GLU A 23 -0.76 -8.65 -15.86
N LYS A 24 0.56 -8.63 -16.08
CA LYS A 24 1.22 -7.73 -17.02
C LYS A 24 0.81 -8.02 -18.46
N ASP A 25 0.82 -9.29 -18.85
CA ASP A 25 0.44 -9.74 -20.20
C ASP A 25 -1.03 -9.45 -20.49
N GLY A 26 -1.90 -9.58 -19.48
CA GLY A 26 -3.31 -9.23 -19.56
C GLY A 26 -3.61 -7.73 -19.44
N ASN A 27 -2.59 -6.87 -19.37
CA ASN A 27 -2.71 -5.42 -19.21
C ASN A 27 -3.65 -4.99 -18.06
N HIS A 28 -3.54 -5.65 -16.91
CA HIS A 28 -4.38 -5.35 -15.75
C HIS A 28 -3.95 -4.02 -15.11
N LYS A 29 -4.93 -3.19 -14.76
CA LYS A 29 -4.70 -1.90 -14.10
C LYS A 29 -4.14 -2.09 -12.69
N LYS A 30 -3.12 -1.29 -12.34
CA LYS A 30 -2.71 -1.09 -10.95
C LYS A 30 -3.71 -0.20 -10.23
N VAL A 31 -4.47 -0.77 -9.30
CA VAL A 31 -5.49 -0.05 -8.50
C VAL A 31 -5.00 0.33 -7.11
N VAL A 32 -3.72 0.11 -6.80
CA VAL A 32 -3.11 0.55 -5.54
C VAL A 32 -1.85 1.34 -5.88
N GLN A 33 -1.73 2.52 -5.29
CA GLN A 33 -0.56 3.38 -5.44
C GLN A 33 -0.01 3.74 -4.06
N VAL A 34 1.24 3.38 -3.80
CA VAL A 34 1.93 3.79 -2.56
C VAL A 34 2.43 5.22 -2.71
N VAL A 35 1.99 6.10 -1.82
CA VAL A 35 2.41 7.52 -1.82
C VAL A 35 3.71 7.65 -1.04
N ASP A 36 3.71 7.22 0.21
CA ASP A 36 4.85 7.28 1.13
C ASP A 36 4.93 6.01 2.00
N SER A 37 5.79 6.00 3.02
CA SER A 37 6.00 4.85 3.91
C SER A 37 4.82 4.57 4.85
N HIS A 38 3.79 5.42 4.89
CA HIS A 38 2.62 5.29 5.75
C HIS A 38 1.30 5.40 5.00
N MET A 39 1.31 5.83 3.73
CA MET A 39 0.11 6.15 2.96
C MET A 39 0.06 5.42 1.61
N LEU A 40 -1.12 4.89 1.31
CA LEU A 40 -1.46 4.40 -0.03
C LEU A 40 -2.80 4.96 -0.50
N ILE A 41 -2.99 4.96 -1.82
CA ILE A 41 -4.24 5.32 -2.49
C ILE A 41 -4.79 4.06 -3.15
N PHE A 42 -6.04 3.73 -2.82
CA PHE A 42 -6.83 2.71 -3.48
C PHE A 42 -7.69 3.33 -4.58
N ASP A 43 -7.62 2.71 -5.75
CA ASP A 43 -8.30 3.10 -6.98
C ASP A 43 -8.08 4.59 -7.31
N PRO A 44 -6.81 5.01 -7.53
CA PRO A 44 -6.49 6.40 -7.82
C PRO A 44 -7.21 6.86 -9.09
N LYS A 45 -7.54 8.15 -9.16
CA LYS A 45 -8.14 8.73 -10.35
C LYS A 45 -7.16 8.64 -11.51
N GLU A 46 -7.58 7.99 -12.59
CA GLU A 46 -6.97 8.21 -13.89
C GLU A 46 -7.23 9.65 -14.31
N GLU A 47 -6.17 10.46 -14.39
CA GLU A 47 -6.26 11.71 -15.16
C GLU A 47 -6.37 11.33 -16.63
N GLU A 48 -7.60 11.22 -17.14
CA GLU A 48 -7.83 11.16 -18.58
C GLU A 48 -7.45 12.52 -19.20
N VAL A 49 -6.18 12.70 -19.52
CA VAL A 49 -5.69 13.79 -20.37
C VAL A 49 -5.70 13.31 -21.82
N THR A 50 -6.90 13.14 -22.37
CA THR A 50 -7.09 13.00 -23.82
C THR A 50 -7.05 14.39 -24.46
N PHE A 51 -5.85 14.86 -24.78
CA PHE A 51 -5.69 16.06 -25.63
C PHE A 51 -5.93 15.68 -27.09
N PHE A 52 -7.15 15.89 -27.57
CA PHE A 52 -7.45 15.92 -29.01
C PHE A 52 -7.81 17.35 -29.42
N ARG A 53 -6.99 17.96 -30.29
CA ARG A 53 -7.25 19.29 -30.91
C ARG A 53 -7.54 20.45 -29.93
N GLY A 54 -6.85 20.53 -28.79
CA GLY A 54 -6.92 21.71 -27.91
C GLY A 54 -8.27 21.93 -27.21
N GLN A 55 -9.23 21.02 -27.35
CA GLN A 55 -10.47 21.01 -26.59
C GLN A 55 -10.52 19.76 -25.71
N ARG A 56 -10.88 19.96 -24.44
CA ARG A 56 -11.00 18.91 -23.43
C ARG A 56 -12.25 18.07 -23.72
N VAL A 57 -12.12 17.04 -24.55
CA VAL A 57 -13.22 16.12 -24.87
C VAL A 57 -13.35 15.11 -23.73
N GLY A 58 -14.15 15.46 -22.73
CA GLY A 58 -14.52 14.55 -21.65
C GLY A 58 -15.49 13.48 -22.15
N ASN A 59 -14.98 12.46 -22.84
CA ASN A 59 -15.73 11.22 -23.09
C ASN A 59 -15.83 10.43 -21.77
N ARG A 60 -16.59 10.97 -20.81
CA ARG A 60 -16.96 10.25 -19.60
C ARG A 60 -17.93 9.15 -20.03
N ASP A 61 -17.40 7.95 -20.20
CA ASP A 61 -18.21 6.76 -20.39
C ASP A 61 -19.04 6.55 -19.11
N VAL A 62 -20.30 6.99 -19.12
CA VAL A 62 -21.21 7.05 -17.94
C VAL A 62 -21.44 5.65 -17.34
N ARG A 63 -21.08 4.59 -18.08
CA ARG A 63 -21.11 3.18 -17.62
C ARG A 63 -19.89 2.77 -16.82
N LYS A 64 -18.77 3.48 -16.91
CA LYS A 64 -17.56 3.17 -16.12
C LYS A 64 -17.78 3.63 -14.67
N ARG A 65 -17.56 2.73 -13.72
CA ARG A 65 -17.54 3.08 -12.29
C ARG A 65 -16.48 4.15 -12.06
N ALA A 66 -16.87 5.24 -11.41
CA ALA A 66 -15.94 6.28 -11.00
C ALA A 66 -14.89 5.71 -10.05
N ASN A 67 -13.63 6.09 -10.26
CA ASN A 67 -12.52 5.70 -9.40
C ASN A 67 -12.75 6.24 -7.99
N LYS A 68 -12.50 5.41 -6.96
CA LYS A 68 -12.84 5.76 -5.57
C LYS A 68 -11.84 6.74 -4.92
N ASP A 69 -10.58 6.75 -5.34
CA ASP A 69 -9.54 7.66 -4.85
C ASP A 69 -9.40 7.69 -3.31
N LEU A 70 -9.41 6.50 -2.70
CA LEU A 70 -9.44 6.36 -1.25
C LEU A 70 -8.02 6.34 -0.70
N LYS A 71 -7.72 7.30 0.19
CA LYS A 71 -6.44 7.38 0.89
C LYS A 71 -6.51 6.58 2.17
N PHE A 72 -5.53 5.71 2.40
CA PHE A 72 -5.37 4.94 3.61
C PHE A 72 -4.03 5.25 4.25
N VAL A 73 -4.01 5.32 5.58
CA VAL A 73 -2.82 5.53 6.40
C VAL A 73 -2.64 4.34 7.33
N PHE A 74 -1.41 3.84 7.41
CA PHE A 74 -1.00 2.67 8.18
C PHE A 74 0.31 2.95 8.93
N ASP A 75 0.67 2.09 9.88
CA ASP A 75 1.95 2.22 10.59
C ASP A 75 3.13 2.00 9.66
N SER A 76 2.99 1.18 8.62
CA SER A 76 3.97 1.06 7.53
C SER A 76 3.32 0.56 6.25
N VAL A 77 3.77 1.08 5.11
CA VAL A 77 3.38 0.65 3.76
C VAL A 77 4.64 0.30 2.97
N PHE A 78 4.75 -0.96 2.61
CA PHE A 78 5.84 -1.51 1.80
C PHE A 78 5.47 -1.51 0.31
N ARG A 79 6.40 -1.06 -0.52
CA ARG A 79 6.26 -0.95 -1.99
C ARG A 79 6.52 -2.30 -2.67
N GLU A 80 6.33 -2.33 -3.98
CA GLU A 80 6.54 -3.54 -4.81
C GLU A 80 7.99 -4.04 -4.79
N ASP A 81 8.95 -3.14 -4.58
CA ASP A 81 10.39 -3.38 -4.50
C ASP A 81 10.89 -3.67 -3.07
N SER A 82 10.03 -3.59 -2.06
CA SER A 82 10.41 -3.85 -0.68
C SER A 82 10.84 -5.30 -0.46
N SER A 83 12.00 -5.45 0.17
CA SER A 83 12.63 -6.75 0.40
C SER A 83 12.00 -7.52 1.56
N GLN A 84 12.22 -8.83 1.62
CA GLN A 84 11.78 -9.65 2.75
C GLN A 84 12.42 -9.21 4.07
N VAL A 85 13.69 -8.78 4.01
CA VAL A 85 14.44 -8.31 5.17
C VAL A 85 13.81 -7.04 5.72
N GLU A 86 13.57 -6.05 4.86
CA GLU A 86 12.94 -4.78 5.25
C GLU A 86 11.58 -4.98 5.93
N VAL A 87 10.74 -5.87 5.37
CA VAL A 87 9.43 -6.20 5.95
C VAL A 87 9.59 -6.84 7.33
N PHE A 88 10.49 -7.82 7.48
CA PHE A 88 10.76 -8.47 8.77
C PHE A 88 11.26 -7.48 9.83
N GLU A 89 12.21 -6.61 9.46
CA GLU A 89 12.81 -5.65 10.39
C GLU A 89 11.79 -4.63 10.93
N ASN A 90 10.84 -4.23 10.09
CA ASN A 90 9.81 -3.28 10.44
C ASN A 90 8.53 -3.94 11.00
N THR A 91 8.48 -5.26 11.17
CA THR A 91 7.31 -5.96 11.69
C THR A 91 7.69 -6.89 12.84
N THR A 92 8.06 -8.13 12.51
CA THR A 92 8.25 -9.22 13.47
C THR A 92 9.47 -9.03 14.34
N LYS A 93 10.52 -8.34 13.87
CA LYS A 93 11.76 -8.15 14.64
C LYS A 93 11.52 -7.56 16.03
N ALA A 94 10.64 -6.57 16.15
CA ALA A 94 10.29 -5.97 17.44
C ALA A 94 9.49 -6.91 18.37
N ILE A 95 8.80 -7.90 17.78
CA ILE A 95 7.95 -8.86 18.48
C ILE A 95 8.78 -10.03 19.04
N VAL A 96 9.89 -10.38 18.38
CA VAL A 96 10.79 -11.47 18.80
C VAL A 96 11.26 -11.29 20.24
N ASP A 97 11.63 -10.07 20.63
CA ASP A 97 12.06 -9.78 22.01
C ASP A 97 10.91 -9.99 23.01
N GLY A 98 9.66 -9.69 22.61
CA GLY A 98 8.47 -9.99 23.41
C GLY A 98 8.31 -11.50 23.65
N VAL A 99 8.44 -12.30 22.60
CA VAL A 99 8.37 -13.77 22.70
C VAL A 99 9.47 -14.32 23.62
N LEU A 100 10.70 -13.83 23.47
CA LEU A 100 11.84 -14.27 24.30
C LEU A 100 11.69 -13.89 25.78
N ASN A 101 10.97 -12.81 26.07
CA ASN A 101 10.63 -12.39 27.43
C ASN A 101 9.37 -13.07 28.00
N GLY A 102 8.78 -14.02 27.27
CA GLY A 102 7.63 -14.82 27.74
C GLY A 102 6.25 -14.20 27.43
N TYR A 103 6.17 -13.22 26.54
CA TYR A 103 4.91 -12.67 26.07
C TYR A 103 4.36 -13.45 24.88
N ASN A 104 3.04 -13.62 24.82
CA ASN A 104 2.37 -14.18 23.66
C ASN A 104 2.30 -13.12 22.54
N CYS A 105 2.55 -13.53 21.31
CA CYS A 105 2.54 -12.66 20.14
C CYS A 105 1.83 -13.32 18.95
N THR A 106 1.25 -12.50 18.08
CA THR A 106 0.51 -12.92 16.88
C THR A 106 0.96 -12.09 15.68
#